data_AF-A0A3N0Z3F2-F1
#
_entry.id   AF-A0A3N0Z3F2-F1
#
_cell.length_a   1.000
_cell.length_b   1.000
_cell.length_c   1.000
_cell.angle_alpha   90.00
_cell.angle_beta   90.00
_cell.angle_gamma   90.00
#
_symmetry.space_group_name_H-M   'P 1'
#
loop_
_entity.id
_entity.type
_entity.pdbx_description
1 polymer ?
#
loop_
_entity_poly.entity_id
_entity_poly.type
_entity_poly.pdbx_seq_one_letter_code
_entity_poly.pdbx_strand_id
1 'polypeptide(L)' 'MLLIIEALLLILAALGEDHRAAARQIFPLDMALNSVDDQYYGCREKMANLVKTKYLKKEI' A
#
# COMPACT_ATOMS: atom_id res chain seq x y z
N MET A 1 29.91 -11.80 -26.59
CA MET A 1 29.96 -12.64 -25.37
C MET A 1 30.13 -11.79 -24.11
N LEU A 2 31.18 -10.97 -24.00
CA LEU A 2 31.35 -10.05 -22.86
C LEU A 2 30.14 -9.13 -22.61
N LEU A 3 29.61 -8.48 -23.65
CA LEU A 3 28.45 -7.57 -23.52
C LEU A 3 27.18 -8.24 -22.98
N ILE A 4 26.97 -9.52 -23.28
CA ILE A 4 25.80 -10.26 -22.81
C ILE A 4 25.98 -10.63 -21.33
N ILE A 5 27.20 -11.00 -20.93
CA ILE A 5 27.54 -11.30 -19.54
C ILE A 5 27.42 -10.03 -18.69
N GLU A 6 27.91 -8.89 -19.17
CA GLU A 6 27.80 -7.59 -18.48
C GLU A 6 26.33 -7.16 -18.29
N ALA A 7 25.51 -7.26 -19.35
CA ALA A 7 24.08 -6.96 -19.26
C ALA A 7 23.35 -7.87 -18.25
N LEU A 8 23.68 -9.17 -18.23
CA LEU A 8 23.09 -10.12 -17.30
C LEU A 8 23.48 -9.83 -15.85
N LEU A 9 24.74 -9.48 -15.60
CA LEU A 9 25.23 -9.12 -14.27
C LEU A 9 24.57 -7.84 -13.73
N LEU A 10 24.35 -6.84 -14.59
CA LEU A 10 23.65 -5.60 -14.23
C LEU A 10 22.18 -5.87 -13.85
N ILE A 11 21.51 -6.76 -14.58
CA ILE A 11 20.12 -7.15 -14.26
C ILE A 11 20.06 -7.92 -12.93
N LEU A 12 20.99 -8.84 -12.70
CA LEU A 12 21.06 -9.58 -11.42
C LEU A 12 21.33 -8.65 -10.23
N ALA A 13 22.23 -7.68 -10.39
CA ALA A 13 22.50 -6.68 -9.36
C ALA A 13 21.25 -5.85 -9.04
N ALA A 14 20.52 -5.39 -10.07
CA ALA A 14 19.28 -4.64 -9.89
C ALA A 14 18.14 -5.47 -9.25
N LEU A 15 18.11 -6.78 -9.47
CA LEU A 15 17.10 -7.68 -8.89
C LEU A 15 17.38 -8.04 -7.42
N GLY A 16 18.65 -7.96 -7.00
CA GLY A 16 19.09 -8.20 -5.62
C GLY A 16 18.98 -6.98 -4.70
N GLU A 17 18.68 -5.80 -5.25
CA GLU A 17 18.40 -4.59 -4.46
C GLU A 17 17.09 -4.78 -3.70
N ASP A 18 17.19 -4.92 -2.38
CA ASP A 18 16.02 -4.89 -1.49
C ASP A 18 15.38 -3.50 -1.62
N HIS A 19 14.18 -3.43 -2.22
CA HIS A 19 13.43 -2.19 -2.39
C HIS A 19 13.14 -1.47 -1.05
N ARG A 20 13.39 -2.11 0.10
CA ARG A 20 13.44 -1.44 1.41
C ARG A 20 14.45 -0.30 1.48
N ALA A 21 15.49 -0.28 0.65
CA ALA A 21 16.45 0.83 0.59
C ALA A 21 15.79 2.16 0.16
N ALA A 22 14.66 2.12 -0.55
CA ALA A 22 13.89 3.31 -0.90
C ALA A 22 13.09 3.89 0.28
N ALA A 23 12.86 3.10 1.33
CA ALA A 23 12.19 3.57 2.53
C ALA A 23 13.20 4.30 3.43
N ARG A 24 13.02 5.63 3.61
CA ARG A 24 13.84 6.44 4.54
C ARG A 24 13.77 5.95 5.99
N GLN A 25 12.73 5.19 6.32
CA GLN A 25 12.48 4.65 7.65
C GLN A 25 11.79 3.29 7.51
N ILE A 26 12.28 2.31 8.28
CA ILE A 26 11.62 1.01 8.40
C ILE A 26 10.53 1.14 9.45
N PHE A 27 9.27 0.96 9.06
CA PHE A 27 8.14 0.86 9.97
C PHE A 27 7.92 -0.61 10.32
N PRO A 28 7.87 -0.98 11.62
CA PRO A 28 7.51 -2.34 12.00
C PRO A 28 6.06 -2.60 11.61
N LEU A 29 5.78 -3.84 11.18
CA LEU A 29 4.40 -4.28 10.96
C LEU A 29 3.74 -4.54 12.32
N ASP A 30 2.51 -4.08 12.48
CA ASP A 30 1.67 -4.33 13.65
C ASP A 30 0.24 -4.73 13.23
N MET A 31 -0.66 -4.89 14.20
CA MET A 31 -2.07 -5.18 13.93
C MET A 31 -2.90 -3.92 13.60
N ALA A 32 -2.28 -2.75 13.50
CA ALA A 32 -2.93 -1.47 13.28
C ALA A 32 -4.12 -1.21 14.24
N LEU A 33 -3.95 -1.45 15.55
CA LEU A 33 -5.03 -1.36 16.57
C LEU A 33 -5.74 0.00 16.64
N ASN A 34 -5.10 1.07 16.16
CA ASN A 34 -5.67 2.43 16.11
C ASN A 34 -6.33 2.76 14.76
N SER A 35 -6.39 1.80 13.83
CA SER A 35 -7.03 1.96 12.54
C SER A 35 -8.55 1.86 12.66
N VAL A 36 -9.26 2.59 11.79
CA VAL A 36 -10.70 2.40 11.58
C VAL A 36 -10.89 1.46 10.39
N ASP A 37 -10.99 0.16 10.65
CA ASP A 37 -11.02 -0.92 9.65
C ASP A 37 -12.40 -1.60 9.53
N ASP A 38 -13.47 -0.80 9.57
CA ASP A 38 -14.86 -1.27 9.51
C ASP A 38 -15.14 -2.09 8.23
N GLN A 39 -15.70 -3.29 8.43
CA GLN A 39 -16.10 -4.20 7.34
C GLN A 39 -17.52 -3.93 6.81
N TYR A 40 -18.26 -3.03 7.46
CA TYR A 40 -19.64 -2.67 7.15
C TYR A 40 -20.63 -3.85 7.13
N TYR A 41 -20.34 -4.91 7.91
CA TYR A 41 -21.21 -6.08 7.99
C TYR A 41 -22.58 -5.69 8.56
N GLY A 42 -23.65 -6.02 7.82
CA GLY A 42 -25.03 -5.69 8.21
C GLY A 42 -25.43 -4.21 8.09
N CYS A 43 -24.51 -3.30 7.75
CA CYS A 43 -24.81 -1.86 7.65
C CYS A 43 -24.44 -1.21 6.31
N ARG A 44 -23.89 -1.98 5.35
CA ARG A 44 -23.41 -1.50 4.04
C ARG A 44 -24.36 -0.52 3.35
N GLU A 45 -25.62 -0.89 3.14
CA GLU A 45 -26.60 -0.04 2.43
C GLU A 45 -26.92 1.25 3.18
N LYS A 46 -27.10 1.14 4.51
CA LYS A 46 -27.35 2.29 5.39
C LYS A 46 -26.16 3.26 5.36
N MET A 47 -24.93 2.74 5.43
CA MET A 47 -23.74 3.56 5.38
C MET A 47 -23.58 4.25 4.02
N ALA A 48 -23.81 3.53 2.91
CA ALA A 48 -23.76 4.12 1.57
C ALA A 48 -24.73 5.31 1.41
N ASN A 49 -25.94 5.20 1.96
CA ASN A 49 -26.91 6.30 1.97
C ASN A 49 -26.43 7.49 2.81
N LEU A 50 -25.87 7.23 4.00
CA LEU A 50 -25.33 8.29 4.86
C LEU A 50 -24.11 8.99 4.23
N VAL A 51 -23.21 8.26 3.58
CA VAL A 51 -22.06 8.83 2.86
C VAL A 51 -22.55 9.83 1.81
N LYS A 52 -23.46 9.42 0.94
CA LYS A 52 -23.97 10.26 -0.15
C LYS A 52 -24.74 11.48 0.35
N THR A 53 -25.58 11.30 1.38
CA THR A 53 -26.52 12.35 1.80
C THR A 53 -25.93 13.32 2.82
N LYS A 54 -24.99 12.85 3.65
CA LYS A 54 -24.52 13.56 4.84
C LYS A 54 -23.00 13.69 4.92
N TYR A 55 -22.24 12.60 4.84
CA TYR A 55 -20.81 12.63 5.20
C TYR A 55 -19.93 13.23 4.10
N LEU A 56 -20.13 12.84 2.84
CA LEU A 56 -19.28 13.30 1.74
C LEU A 56 -19.28 14.84 1.61
N LYS A 57 -20.42 15.49 1.88
CA LYS A 57 -20.55 16.95 1.88
C LYS A 57 -19.71 17.66 2.97
N LYS A 58 -19.23 16.93 3.96
CA LYS A 58 -18.41 17.46 5.07
C LYS A 58 -16.92 17.17 4.89
N GLU A 59 -16.57 16.29 3.96
CA GLU A 59 -15.19 15.88 3.68
C GLU A 59 -14.60 16.60 2.45
N ILE A 60 -15.46 17.28 1.68
CA ILE A 60 -15.10 18.18 0.57
C ILE A 60 -15.12 19.62 1.10
#